data_AF-A0A658KCR4-F1
#
_entry.id   AF-A0A658KCR4-F1
#
_cell.length_a   1.000
_cell.length_b   1.000
_cell.length_c   1.000
_cell.angle_alpha   90.00
_cell.angle_beta   90.00
_cell.angle_gamma   90.00
#
_symmetry.space_group_name_H-M   'P 1'
#
loop_
_entity.id
_entity.type
_entity.pdbx_description
1 polymer ?
#
loop_
_entity_poly.entity_id
_entity_poly.type
_entity_poly.pdbx_seq_one_letter_code
_entity_poly.pdbx_strand_id
1 'polypeptide(L)'
;MIAEVKKVAGQAPVGVRLSQGKVNDFQHKWAGGESDAEIIFGALADAGVDYIHVTEHEAWQPAFAQGDASLIKLARRYAPDVALIANGGLHDPEKAEQVLREGADIIAVGKGALANPDLPRLLLEGRAARDFDPALLGPIANIKDSELV
;
A
#
# COMPACT_ATOMS: atom_id res chain seq x y z
N MET A 1 -12.03 10.89 14.68
CA MET A 1 -11.12 11.53 13.71
C MET A 1 -11.69 11.50 12.29
N ILE A 2 -11.91 10.32 11.68
CA ILE A 2 -12.41 10.20 10.28
C ILE A 2 -13.71 11.00 10.05
N ALA A 3 -14.71 10.83 10.91
CA ALA A 3 -15.97 11.57 10.81
C ALA A 3 -15.80 13.11 10.81
N GLU A 4 -14.87 13.63 11.61
CA GLU A 4 -14.58 15.08 11.66
C GLU A 4 -13.87 15.54 10.39
N VAL A 5 -12.95 14.72 9.85
CA VAL A 5 -12.31 15.01 8.55
C VAL A 5 -13.34 15.04 7.43
N LYS A 6 -14.26 14.07 7.38
CA LYS A 6 -15.33 14.04 6.36
C LYS A 6 -16.23 15.28 6.42
N LYS A 7 -16.58 15.75 7.63
CA LYS A 7 -17.37 16.99 7.79
C LYS A 7 -16.69 18.20 7.15
N VAL A 8 -15.36 18.31 7.28
CA VAL A 8 -14.59 19.43 6.73
C VAL A 8 -14.30 19.25 5.23
N ALA A 9 -14.12 18.02 4.78
CA ALA A 9 -13.79 17.69 3.39
C ALA A 9 -14.97 17.86 2.40
N GLY A 10 -16.21 17.89 2.90
CA GLY A 10 -17.40 18.06 2.06
C GLY A 10 -17.59 16.88 1.11
N GLN A 11 -17.50 17.14 -0.21
CA GLN A 11 -17.68 16.12 -1.25
C GLN A 11 -16.36 15.42 -1.66
N ALA A 12 -15.21 15.85 -1.13
CA ALA A 12 -13.94 15.23 -1.47
C ALA A 12 -13.81 13.83 -0.83
N PRO A 13 -13.27 12.82 -1.56
CA PRO A 13 -13.01 11.50 -0.98
C PRO A 13 -12.04 11.57 0.20
N VAL A 14 -12.41 10.91 1.30
CA VAL A 14 -11.58 10.76 2.50
C VAL A 14 -11.29 9.29 2.71
N GLY A 15 -10.01 8.94 2.68
CA GLY A 15 -9.56 7.58 2.95
C GLY A 15 -8.43 7.52 3.95
N VAL A 16 -8.09 6.29 4.34
CA VAL A 16 -6.99 6.01 5.28
C VAL A 16 -5.92 5.19 4.58
N ARG A 17 -4.66 5.63 4.73
CA ARG A 17 -3.50 4.84 4.31
C ARG A 17 -2.86 4.19 5.52
N LEU A 18 -2.63 2.88 5.47
CA LEU A 18 -2.07 2.11 6.58
C LEU A 18 -1.16 0.98 6.11
N SER A 19 -0.18 0.64 6.94
CA SER A 19 0.67 -0.55 6.84
C SER A 19 0.64 -1.31 8.15
N GLN A 20 0.82 -2.64 8.08
CA GLN A 20 1.23 -3.40 9.27
C GLN A 20 2.76 -3.40 9.45
N GLY A 21 3.53 -3.32 8.36
CA GLY A 21 4.98 -3.11 8.42
C GLY A 21 5.34 -1.72 8.96
N LYS A 22 6.52 -1.61 9.55
CA LYS A 22 7.12 -0.35 10.02
C LYS A 22 8.28 0.05 9.13
N VAL A 23 8.55 1.36 9.04
CA VAL A 23 9.67 1.89 8.22
C VAL A 23 11.02 1.31 8.64
N ASN A 24 11.20 1.04 9.94
CA ASN A 24 12.40 0.46 10.52
C ASN A 24 12.29 -1.06 10.79
N ASP A 25 11.13 -1.68 10.52
CA ASP A 25 10.89 -3.10 10.70
C ASP A 25 9.82 -3.57 9.72
N PHE A 26 10.26 -3.98 8.53
CA PHE A 26 9.38 -4.50 7.48
C PHE A 26 8.78 -5.87 7.81
N GLN A 27 9.32 -6.57 8.82
CA GLN A 27 8.81 -7.85 9.30
C GLN A 27 7.76 -7.69 10.40
N HIS A 28 7.55 -6.47 10.90
CA HIS A 28 6.49 -6.20 11.85
C HIS A 28 5.13 -6.54 11.23
N LYS A 29 4.38 -7.40 11.92
CA LYS A 29 3.00 -7.77 11.61
C LYS A 29 2.12 -7.53 12.83
N TRP A 30 0.83 -7.35 12.63
CA TRP A 30 -0.12 -7.20 13.74
C TRP A 30 -0.11 -8.46 14.61
N ALA A 31 -0.01 -8.28 15.93
CA ALA A 31 0.20 -9.37 16.87
C ALA A 31 -1.03 -10.31 16.97
N GLY A 32 -2.23 -9.77 16.79
CA GLY A 32 -3.49 -10.53 16.72
C GLY A 32 -3.78 -11.11 15.34
N GLY A 33 -2.88 -10.97 14.36
CA GLY A 33 -3.02 -11.61 13.05
C GLY A 33 -4.28 -11.18 12.30
N GLU A 34 -4.99 -12.14 11.71
CA GLU A 34 -6.24 -11.87 10.97
C GLU A 34 -7.33 -11.26 11.86
N SER A 35 -7.35 -11.54 13.17
CA SER A 35 -8.33 -10.94 14.08
C SER A 35 -8.11 -9.43 14.21
N ASP A 36 -6.86 -8.96 14.24
CA ASP A 36 -6.57 -7.53 14.20
C ASP A 36 -6.97 -6.93 12.85
N ALA A 37 -6.76 -7.67 11.75
CA ALA A 37 -7.17 -7.22 10.42
C ALA A 37 -8.69 -7.05 10.28
N GLU A 38 -9.46 -7.99 10.82
CA GLU A 38 -10.93 -7.91 10.90
C GLU A 38 -11.36 -6.64 11.64
N ILE A 39 -10.81 -6.41 12.84
CA ILE A 39 -11.13 -5.26 13.67
C ILE A 39 -10.77 -3.96 12.95
N ILE A 40 -9.57 -3.86 12.38
CA ILE A 40 -9.06 -2.64 11.76
C ILE A 40 -9.84 -2.30 10.49
N PHE A 41 -9.96 -3.23 9.55
CA PHE A 41 -10.63 -2.95 8.28
C PHE A 41 -12.14 -2.78 8.46
N GLY A 42 -12.77 -3.59 9.32
CA GLY A 42 -14.17 -3.42 9.70
C GLY A 42 -14.44 -2.04 10.31
N ALA A 43 -13.60 -1.60 11.27
CA ALA A 43 -13.76 -0.28 11.88
C ALA A 43 -13.58 0.88 10.89
N LEU A 44 -12.71 0.73 9.87
CA LEU A 44 -12.55 1.73 8.82
C LEU A 44 -13.77 1.78 7.90
N ALA A 45 -14.32 0.62 7.53
CA ALA A 45 -15.56 0.54 6.77
C ALA A 45 -16.74 1.15 7.53
N ASP A 46 -16.91 0.81 8.81
CA ASP A 46 -17.94 1.37 9.69
C ASP A 46 -17.80 2.88 9.89
N ALA A 47 -16.56 3.38 9.90
CA ALA A 47 -16.28 4.82 9.94
C ALA A 47 -16.64 5.53 8.62
N GLY A 48 -17.00 4.79 7.57
CA GLY A 48 -17.44 5.30 6.28
C GLY A 48 -16.33 5.93 5.47
N VAL A 49 -15.11 5.40 5.49
CA VAL A 49 -14.04 5.88 4.58
C VAL A 49 -14.41 5.61 3.12
N ASP A 50 -14.05 6.50 2.22
CA ASP A 50 -14.32 6.34 0.79
C ASP A 50 -13.31 5.40 0.12
N TYR A 51 -12.10 5.28 0.70
CA TYR A 51 -11.10 4.31 0.28
C TYR A 51 -10.16 3.90 1.41
N ILE A 52 -9.55 2.72 1.27
CA ILE A 52 -8.43 2.26 2.11
C ILE A 52 -7.23 2.03 1.21
N HIS A 53 -6.13 2.71 1.53
CA HIS A 53 -4.85 2.52 0.85
C HIS A 53 -3.96 1.61 1.70
N VAL A 54 -3.92 0.35 1.34
CA VAL A 54 -3.16 -0.68 2.05
C VAL A 54 -1.74 -0.73 1.47
N THR A 55 -0.74 -0.61 2.34
CA THR A 55 0.67 -0.65 1.96
C THR A 55 1.44 -1.74 2.70
N GLU A 56 2.24 -2.48 1.94
CA GLU A 56 3.15 -3.54 2.39
C GLU A 56 4.51 -3.41 1.69
N HIS A 57 5.53 -4.14 2.17
CA HIS A 57 6.80 -4.23 1.43
C HIS A 57 6.58 -4.95 0.09
N GLU A 58 5.93 -6.11 0.16
CA GLU A 58 5.52 -6.96 -0.96
C GLU A 58 4.03 -7.26 -0.82
N ALA A 59 3.18 -6.51 -1.51
CA ALA A 59 1.73 -6.55 -1.26
C ALA A 59 1.04 -7.86 -1.71
N TRP A 60 1.71 -8.68 -2.52
CA TRP A 60 1.21 -9.97 -3.02
C TRP A 60 1.53 -11.15 -2.10
N GLN A 61 2.36 -10.94 -1.07
CA GLN A 61 2.72 -11.99 -0.11
C GLN A 61 1.62 -12.14 0.95
N PRO A 62 1.52 -13.33 1.60
CA PRO A 62 0.66 -13.51 2.75
C PRO A 62 0.91 -12.46 3.84
N ALA A 63 -0.17 -11.93 4.43
CA ALA A 63 -0.11 -10.93 5.49
C ALA A 63 0.53 -11.48 6.77
N PHE A 64 0.33 -12.77 7.03
CA PHE A 64 0.76 -13.46 8.25
C PHE A 64 1.38 -14.81 7.91
N ALA A 65 2.26 -15.31 8.77
CA ALA A 65 2.94 -16.60 8.56
C ALA A 65 1.98 -17.80 8.54
N GLN A 66 0.85 -17.68 9.24
CA GLN A 66 -0.20 -18.69 9.28
C GLN A 66 -1.34 -18.22 8.38
N GLY A 67 -1.25 -18.51 7.08
CA GLY A 67 -2.28 -18.13 6.11
C GLY A 67 -1.72 -17.97 4.69
N ASP A 68 -2.63 -17.88 3.73
CA ASP A 68 -2.32 -17.61 2.32
C ASP A 68 -2.78 -16.21 1.88
N ALA A 69 -3.56 -15.52 2.72
CA ALA A 69 -4.19 -14.28 2.36
C ALA A 69 -3.22 -13.10 2.46
N SER A 70 -3.09 -12.35 1.38
CA SER A 70 -2.46 -11.03 1.42
C SER A 70 -3.28 -10.07 2.27
N LEU A 71 -2.64 -8.97 2.68
CA LEU A 71 -3.33 -7.94 3.47
C LEU A 71 -4.45 -7.28 2.64
N ILE A 72 -4.32 -7.27 1.31
CA ILE A 72 -5.35 -6.79 0.37
C ILE A 72 -6.56 -7.72 0.38
N LYS A 73 -6.34 -9.05 0.33
CA LYS A 73 -7.42 -10.04 0.39
C LYS A 73 -8.20 -9.93 1.71
N LEU A 74 -7.51 -9.67 2.81
CA LEU A 74 -8.14 -9.43 4.12
C LEU A 74 -8.90 -8.10 4.13
N ALA A 75 -8.32 -7.02 3.60
CA ALA A 75 -9.01 -5.74 3.47
C ALA A 75 -10.31 -5.87 2.67
N ARG A 76 -10.29 -6.57 1.53
CA ARG A 76 -11.49 -6.83 0.73
C ARG A 76 -12.52 -7.67 1.49
N ARG A 77 -12.07 -8.67 2.26
CA ARG A 77 -12.96 -9.52 3.07
C ARG A 77 -13.72 -8.71 4.13
N TYR A 78 -13.04 -7.82 4.83
CA TYR A 78 -13.59 -7.11 6.00
C TYR A 78 -14.10 -5.69 5.69
N ALA A 79 -13.82 -5.16 4.50
CA ALA A 79 -14.36 -3.90 3.98
C ALA A 79 -14.84 -4.08 2.52
N PRO A 80 -15.86 -4.93 2.27
CA PRO A 80 -16.21 -5.40 0.92
C PRO A 80 -16.66 -4.31 -0.04
N ASP A 81 -17.24 -3.22 0.47
CA ASP A 81 -17.80 -2.14 -0.35
C ASP A 81 -16.90 -0.89 -0.41
N VAL A 82 -15.72 -0.94 0.20
CA VAL A 82 -14.78 0.19 0.23
C VAL A 82 -13.80 0.07 -0.93
N ALA A 83 -13.45 1.20 -1.57
CA ALA A 83 -12.44 1.19 -2.62
C ALA A 83 -11.05 0.90 -2.04
N LEU A 84 -10.31 -0.03 -2.66
CA LEU A 84 -9.01 -0.48 -2.18
C LEU A 84 -7.88 -0.05 -3.12
N ILE A 85 -6.91 0.65 -2.56
CA ILE A 85 -5.66 1.01 -3.24
C ILE A 85 -4.55 0.13 -2.68
N ALA A 86 -3.94 -0.71 -3.51
CA ALA A 86 -2.82 -1.55 -3.10
C ALA A 86 -1.47 -0.92 -3.43
N ASN A 87 -0.51 -1.04 -2.51
CA ASN A 87 0.84 -0.53 -2.67
C ASN A 87 1.87 -1.46 -2.03
N GLY A 88 2.97 -1.72 -2.73
CA GLY A 88 4.06 -2.57 -2.23
C GLY A 88 4.68 -3.44 -3.31
N GLY A 89 5.69 -2.91 -4.01
CA GLY A 89 6.43 -3.66 -5.05
C GLY A 89 5.65 -3.98 -6.34
N LEU A 90 4.51 -3.34 -6.58
CA LEU A 90 3.57 -3.65 -7.67
C LEU A 90 3.87 -2.96 -9.03
N HIS A 91 5.15 -2.73 -9.34
CA HIS A 91 5.56 -2.26 -10.69
C HIS A 91 5.78 -3.41 -11.67
N ASP A 92 5.81 -4.63 -11.15
CA ASP A 92 5.77 -5.88 -11.89
C ASP A 92 4.30 -6.19 -12.27
N PRO A 93 3.98 -6.35 -13.57
CA PRO A 93 2.62 -6.59 -14.04
C PRO A 93 1.98 -7.85 -13.44
N GLU A 94 2.74 -8.95 -13.31
CA GLU A 94 2.19 -10.23 -12.84
C GLU A 94 1.74 -10.12 -11.37
N LYS A 95 2.55 -9.44 -10.55
CA LYS A 95 2.24 -9.17 -9.14
C LYS A 95 1.08 -8.19 -8.99
N ALA A 96 1.04 -7.16 -9.83
CA ALA A 96 -0.08 -6.21 -9.86
C ALA A 96 -1.40 -6.91 -10.20
N GLU A 97 -1.39 -7.78 -11.21
CA GLU A 97 -2.56 -8.59 -11.57
C GLU A 97 -2.99 -9.56 -10.47
N GLN A 98 -2.04 -10.19 -9.76
CA GLN A 98 -2.37 -11.03 -8.62
C GLN A 98 -3.16 -10.25 -7.57
N VAL A 99 -2.67 -9.07 -7.19
CA VAL A 99 -3.30 -8.26 -6.15
C VAL A 99 -4.65 -7.67 -6.59
N LEU A 100 -4.81 -7.36 -7.89
CA LEU A 100 -6.13 -7.03 -8.46
C LEU A 100 -7.12 -8.19 -8.30
N ARG A 101 -6.70 -9.43 -8.60
CA ARG A 101 -7.54 -10.64 -8.40
C ARG A 101 -7.88 -10.90 -6.93
N GLU A 102 -7.01 -10.48 -6.01
CA GLU A 102 -7.24 -10.58 -4.56
C GLU A 102 -8.20 -9.51 -4.02
N GLY A 103 -8.52 -8.49 -4.82
CA GLY A 103 -9.59 -7.54 -4.53
C GLY A 103 -9.19 -6.07 -4.51
N ALA A 104 -7.96 -5.70 -4.92
CA ALA A 104 -7.62 -4.29 -5.12
C ALA A 104 -8.41 -3.68 -6.31
N ASP A 105 -8.81 -2.42 -6.17
CA ASP A 105 -9.44 -1.65 -7.27
C ASP A 105 -8.40 -0.81 -8.02
N ILE A 106 -7.38 -0.34 -7.30
CA ILE A 106 -6.34 0.56 -7.82
C ILE A 106 -4.97 0.08 -7.36
N ILE A 107 -3.98 0.14 -8.26
CA ILE A 107 -2.58 -0.13 -7.94
C ILE A 107 -1.82 1.20 -7.85
N ALA A 108 -1.21 1.47 -6.70
CA ALA A 108 -0.33 2.61 -6.51
C ALA A 108 1.13 2.19 -6.67
N VAL A 109 1.84 2.81 -7.63
CA VAL A 109 3.24 2.53 -7.93
C VAL A 109 4.13 3.72 -7.54
N GLY A 110 5.07 3.50 -6.62
CA GLY A 110 6.02 4.52 -6.15
C GLY A 110 7.36 4.44 -6.88
N LYS A 111 8.32 3.68 -6.32
CA LYS A 111 9.68 3.50 -6.88
C LYS A 111 9.71 3.21 -8.38
N GLY A 112 8.84 2.30 -8.84
CA GLY A 112 8.74 1.95 -10.26
C GLY A 112 8.33 3.15 -11.14
N ALA A 113 7.45 4.03 -10.66
CA ALA A 113 7.05 5.23 -11.39
C ALA A 113 8.15 6.30 -11.40
N LEU A 114 8.95 6.41 -10.34
CA LEU A 114 10.12 7.31 -10.33
C LEU A 114 11.18 6.89 -11.36
N ALA A 115 11.46 5.59 -11.46
CA ALA A 115 12.38 5.05 -12.47
C ALA A 115 11.77 5.03 -13.89
N ASN A 116 10.44 5.05 -13.99
CA ASN A 116 9.70 4.94 -15.23
C ASN A 116 8.58 5.99 -15.31
N PRO A 117 8.89 7.25 -15.64
CA PRO A 117 7.86 8.27 -15.88
C PRO A 117 6.88 7.89 -17.01
N ASP A 118 7.31 7.02 -17.93
CA ASP A 118 6.54 6.42 -19.02
C ASP A 118 5.95 5.04 -18.68
N LEU A 119 5.88 4.67 -17.39
CA LEU A 119 5.39 3.36 -16.95
C LEU A 119 4.06 2.95 -17.60
N PRO A 120 3.01 3.80 -17.70
CA PRO A 120 1.76 3.41 -18.35
C PRO A 120 1.95 2.96 -19.79
N ARG A 121 2.87 3.61 -20.52
CA ARG A 121 3.20 3.25 -21.91
C ARG A 121 3.97 1.95 -21.98
N LEU A 122 4.95 1.74 -21.09
CA LEU A 122 5.71 0.48 -21.04
C LEU A 122 4.79 -0.70 -20.76
N LEU A 123 3.85 -0.56 -19.82
CA LEU A 123 2.84 -1.58 -19.52
C LEU A 123 1.94 -1.87 -20.72
N LEU A 124 1.44 -0.82 -21.40
CA LEU A 124 0.61 -0.96 -22.60
C LEU A 124 1.35 -1.68 -23.74
N GLU A 125 2.64 -1.41 -23.90
CA GLU A 125 3.49 -2.02 -24.94
C GLU A 125 4.06 -3.40 -24.53
N GLY A 126 3.78 -3.89 -23.31
CA GLY A 126 4.33 -5.15 -22.79
C GLY A 126 5.85 -5.13 -22.57
N ARG A 127 6.42 -3.94 -22.33
CA ARG A 127 7.86 -3.74 -22.13
C ARG A 127 8.21 -3.78 -20.65
N ALA A 128 9.38 -4.35 -20.35
CA ALA A 128 9.89 -4.38 -18.99
C ALA A 128 10.15 -2.98 -18.42
N ALA A 129 9.76 -2.76 -17.17
CA ALA A 129 10.12 -1.56 -16.42
C ALA A 129 11.61 -1.58 -16.08
N ARG A 130 12.21 -0.39 -16.01
CA ARG A 130 13.58 -0.20 -15.50
C ARG A 130 13.59 -0.32 -13.98
N ASP A 131 14.68 -0.86 -13.45
CA ASP A 131 14.92 -0.93 -12.01
C ASP A 131 15.06 0.47 -11.40
N PHE A 132 14.66 0.58 -10.13
CA PHE A 132 14.81 1.82 -9.38
C PHE A 132 16.24 1.99 -8.88
N ASP A 133 16.88 3.07 -9.30
CA ASP A 133 18.16 3.52 -8.78
C ASP A 133 17.95 4.48 -7.58
N PRO A 134 18.37 4.11 -6.35
CA PRO A 134 18.27 4.98 -5.18
C PRO A 134 18.99 6.33 -5.33
N ALA A 135 19.99 6.43 -6.23
CA ALA A 135 20.67 7.69 -6.51
C ALA A 135 19.72 8.77 -7.06
N LEU A 136 18.56 8.39 -7.61
CA LEU A 136 17.50 9.31 -8.02
C LEU A 136 16.93 10.14 -6.87
N LEU A 137 17.02 9.66 -5.63
CA LEU A 137 16.59 10.40 -4.44
C LEU A 137 17.72 11.24 -3.83
N GLY A 138 18.86 11.29 -4.50
CA GLY A 138 20.02 12.06 -4.06
C GLY A 138 19.72 13.57 -4.04
N PRO A 139 20.36 14.32 -3.12
CA PRO A 139 21.23 13.83 -2.06
C PRO A 139 20.44 13.14 -0.92
N ILE A 140 21.02 12.07 -0.37
CA ILE A 140 20.44 11.40 0.81
C ILE A 140 20.62 12.32 2.01
N ALA A 141 19.54 12.57 2.75
CA ALA A 141 19.61 13.25 4.04
C ALA A 141 20.21 12.29 5.09
N ASN A 142 21.54 12.22 5.16
CA ASN A 142 22.26 11.57 6.25
C ASN A 142 22.78 12.62 7.24
N ILE A 143 22.96 12.22 8.49
CA ILE A 143 23.72 13.02 9.46
C ILE A 143 25.17 13.03 8.96
N LYS A 144 25.70 14.22 8.70
CA LYS A 144 27.10 14.37 8.27
C LYS A 144 28.02 14.11 9.46
N ASP A 145 29.24 13.66 9.22
CA ASP A 145 30.23 13.47 10.30
C ASP A 145 30.46 14.76 11.11
N SER A 146 30.29 15.93 10.48
CA SER A 146 30.36 17.25 11.14
C SER A 146 29.20 17.54 12.10
N GLU A 147 28.12 16.77 12.06
CA GLU A 147 26.90 16.93 12.86
C GLU A 147 26.81 15.91 14.00
N LEU A 148 27.80 15.01 14.13
CA LEU A 148 27.89 13.98 15.18
C LEU A 148 28.57 14.47 16.48
N VAL A 149 28.78 15.79 16.62
CA VAL A 149 29.53 16.42 17.73
C VAL A 149 28.66 16.62 18.97
#